data_AF-A0A8S9TB24-F1
#
_entry.id   AF-A0A8S9TB24-F1
#
_cell.length_a   1.000
_cell.length_b   1.000
_cell.length_c   1.000
_cell.angle_alpha   90.00
_cell.angle_beta   90.00
_cell.angle_gamma   90.00
#
_symmetry.space_group_name_H-M   'P 1'
#
loop_
_entity.id
_entity.type
_entity.pdbx_description
1 polymer ?
#
loop_
_entity_poly.entity_id
_entity_poly.type
_entity_poly.pdbx_seq_one_letter_code
_entity_poly.pdbx_strand_id
1 'polypeptide(L)'
;MHSLWINHLTSFFISSTFAIIWLVLRYRKTTQNLGYEVALVEIVRNFIYIISLFVFISSLRLISSDFNDGLLAINLFYGIYFAIYLIYLSTWKWRRQEAGITLLDVEQNLKSKIFFFLGLFSLVVVVIISVSFIQQISVNFSIYNSFESKQLLLLLIWCSIAVTFITSSFNTLEFTEKGICYRFFFIKWEKIKSYAWIKTRNSRLMIYCHPNFFLINRIWYLSIPVTQKNAVNDILAQYVLPLNNKC
;
A
#
# COMPACT_ATOMS: atom_id res chain seq x y z
N MET A 1 -27.19 5.21 25.62
CA MET A 1 -25.72 5.00 25.63
C MET A 1 -25.31 3.57 25.29
N HIS A 2 -25.86 2.53 25.92
CA HIS A 2 -25.45 1.13 25.67
C HIS A 2 -25.68 0.63 24.23
N SER A 3 -26.76 1.03 23.56
CA SER A 3 -27.09 0.60 22.18
C SER A 3 -26.16 1.17 21.11
N LEU A 4 -25.62 2.38 21.34
CA LEU A 4 -24.65 3.01 20.45
C LEU A 4 -23.31 2.26 20.49
N TRP A 5 -22.79 1.94 21.69
CA TRP A 5 -21.58 1.12 21.85
C TRP A 5 -21.67 -0.24 21.15
N ILE A 6 -22.85 -0.89 21.20
CA ILE A 6 -23.10 -2.17 20.53
C ILE A 6 -23.07 -2.00 19.00
N ASN A 7 -23.67 -0.93 18.46
CA ASN A 7 -23.62 -0.63 17.02
C ASN A 7 -22.19 -0.28 16.54
N HIS A 8 -21.35 0.29 17.41
CA HIS A 8 -19.96 0.62 17.10
C HIS A 8 -19.05 -0.61 17.13
N LEU A 9 -19.16 -1.44 18.18
CA LEU A 9 -18.46 -2.74 18.25
C LEU A 9 -18.83 -3.61 17.05
N THR A 10 -20.13 -3.75 16.75
CA THR A 10 -20.58 -4.51 15.59
C THR A 10 -20.05 -3.92 14.28
N SER A 11 -19.93 -2.60 14.13
CA SER A 11 -19.33 -1.99 12.93
C SER A 11 -17.85 -2.29 12.75
N PHE A 12 -17.08 -2.20 13.84
CA PHE A 12 -15.66 -2.54 13.88
C PHE A 12 -15.47 -4.03 13.60
N PHE A 13 -16.34 -4.89 14.17
CA PHE A 13 -16.38 -6.31 13.86
C PHE A 13 -16.78 -6.57 12.41
N ILE A 14 -17.68 -5.79 11.79
CA ILE A 14 -18.06 -5.96 10.37
C ILE A 14 -16.92 -5.53 9.44
N SER A 15 -16.28 -4.38 9.66
CA SER A 15 -15.16 -3.93 8.81
C SER A 15 -13.93 -4.82 8.99
N SER A 16 -13.63 -5.24 10.22
CA SER A 16 -12.57 -6.21 10.50
C SER A 16 -12.91 -7.59 9.95
N THR A 17 -14.16 -8.07 10.02
CA THR A 17 -14.54 -9.35 9.39
C THR A 17 -14.45 -9.29 7.87
N PHE A 18 -14.84 -8.19 7.21
CA PHE A 18 -14.63 -8.04 5.77
C PHE A 18 -13.14 -8.03 5.41
N ALA A 19 -12.31 -7.30 6.19
CA ALA A 19 -10.86 -7.30 6.00
C ALA A 19 -10.26 -8.70 6.23
N ILE A 20 -10.69 -9.41 7.27
CA ILE A 20 -10.27 -10.78 7.61
C ILE A 20 -10.72 -11.75 6.52
N ILE A 21 -11.97 -11.69 6.05
CA ILE A 21 -12.50 -12.54 4.97
C ILE A 21 -11.70 -12.29 3.69
N TRP A 22 -11.46 -11.03 3.34
CA TRP A 22 -10.65 -10.71 2.17
C TRP A 22 -9.20 -11.21 2.31
N LEU A 23 -8.61 -11.05 3.50
CA LEU A 23 -7.29 -11.58 3.83
C LEU A 23 -7.25 -13.11 3.73
N VAL A 24 -8.26 -13.81 4.23
CA VAL A 24 -8.39 -15.28 4.19
C VAL A 24 -8.60 -15.77 2.77
N LEU A 25 -9.46 -15.11 1.99
CA LEU A 25 -9.68 -15.44 0.57
C LEU A 25 -8.40 -15.25 -0.24
N ARG A 26 -7.68 -14.16 0.02
CA ARG A 26 -6.41 -13.86 -0.65
C ARG A 26 -5.30 -14.80 -0.20
N TYR A 27 -5.21 -15.09 1.09
CA TYR A 27 -4.31 -16.09 1.67
C TYR A 27 -4.54 -17.44 1.01
N ARG A 28 -5.79 -17.93 0.99
CA ARG A 28 -6.18 -19.22 0.41
C ARG A 28 -5.87 -19.29 -1.08
N LYS A 29 -6.16 -18.23 -1.84
CA LYS A 29 -5.83 -18.16 -3.26
C LYS A 29 -4.32 -18.17 -3.50
N THR A 30 -3.55 -17.50 -2.63
CA THR A 30 -2.10 -17.47 -2.75
C THR A 30 -1.47 -18.78 -2.29
N THR A 31 -1.95 -19.42 -1.21
CA THR A 31 -1.46 -20.72 -0.74
C THR A 31 -1.71 -21.82 -1.77
N GLN A 32 -2.89 -21.86 -2.37
CA GLN A 32 -3.23 -22.84 -3.40
C GLN A 32 -2.34 -22.74 -4.65
N ASN A 33 -1.89 -21.52 -4.99
CA ASN A 33 -1.11 -21.29 -6.20
C ASN A 33 0.41 -21.29 -5.97
N LEU A 34 0.87 -20.95 -4.76
CA LEU A 34 2.26 -20.58 -4.50
C LEU A 34 2.82 -21.13 -3.16
N GLY A 35 2.00 -21.77 -2.32
CA GLY A 35 2.42 -22.36 -1.04
C GLY A 35 2.23 -21.45 0.19
N TYR A 36 2.36 -22.05 1.38
CA TYR A 36 2.03 -21.44 2.68
C TYR A 36 2.92 -20.25 3.05
N GLU A 37 4.24 -20.40 2.93
CA GLU A 37 5.20 -19.33 3.29
C GLU A 37 5.02 -18.08 2.44
N VAL A 38 4.60 -18.26 1.19
CA VAL A 38 4.41 -17.19 0.21
C VAL A 38 3.17 -16.35 0.51
N ALA A 39 2.11 -16.98 0.99
CA ALA A 39 0.86 -16.28 1.28
C ALA A 39 0.97 -15.34 2.48
N LEU A 40 1.71 -15.73 3.53
CA LEU A 40 1.99 -14.84 4.67
C LEU A 40 2.81 -13.62 4.23
N VAL A 41 3.82 -13.83 3.38
CA VAL A 41 4.67 -12.77 2.82
C VAL A 41 3.87 -11.79 1.97
N GLU A 42 2.91 -12.26 1.17
CA GLU A 42 2.06 -11.38 0.37
C GLU A 42 1.16 -10.50 1.26
N ILE A 43 0.70 -11.01 2.40
CA ILE A 43 -0.12 -10.23 3.35
C ILE A 43 0.69 -9.11 3.99
N VAL A 44 1.88 -9.41 4.51
CA VAL A 44 2.76 -8.42 5.14
C VAL A 44 3.16 -7.31 4.15
N ARG A 45 3.49 -7.67 2.91
CA ARG A 45 3.81 -6.69 1.87
C ARG A 45 2.63 -5.77 1.53
N ASN A 46 1.41 -6.30 1.55
CA ASN A 46 0.22 -5.51 1.28
C ASN A 46 -0.33 -4.82 2.53
N PHE A 47 0.32 -4.94 3.69
CA PHE A 47 -0.19 -4.47 4.98
C PHE A 47 -0.53 -2.98 4.97
N ILE A 48 0.30 -2.14 4.34
CA ILE A 48 0.01 -0.72 4.16
C ILE A 48 -1.30 -0.53 3.39
N TYR A 49 -1.51 -1.24 2.28
CA TYR A 49 -2.75 -1.15 1.50
C TYR A 49 -3.96 -1.73 2.24
N ILE A 50 -3.76 -2.76 3.05
CA ILE A 50 -4.80 -3.36 3.89
C ILE A 50 -5.22 -2.38 4.98
N ILE A 51 -4.26 -1.73 5.63
CA ILE A 51 -4.53 -0.65 6.58
C ILE A 51 -5.24 0.51 5.86
N SER A 52 -4.74 0.96 4.71
CA SER A 52 -5.39 2.04 3.95
C SER A 52 -6.83 1.69 3.56
N LEU A 53 -7.12 0.43 3.23
CA LEU A 53 -8.47 -0.05 2.90
C LEU A 53 -9.34 -0.19 4.15
N PHE A 54 -8.79 -0.65 5.27
CA PHE A 54 -9.47 -0.69 6.56
C PHE A 54 -9.84 0.74 7.02
N VAL A 55 -8.92 1.68 6.85
CA VAL A 55 -9.10 3.11 7.08
C VAL A 55 -10.18 3.69 6.16
N PHE A 56 -10.17 3.35 4.88
CA PHE A 56 -11.20 3.74 3.92
C PHE A 56 -12.60 3.25 4.33
N ILE A 57 -12.74 1.99 4.72
CA ILE A 57 -14.04 1.43 5.15
C ILE A 57 -14.50 2.09 6.45
N SER A 58 -13.57 2.34 7.37
CA SER A 58 -13.87 2.99 8.65
C SER A 58 -14.27 4.46 8.46
N SER A 59 -13.66 5.16 7.50
CA SER A 59 -13.98 6.56 7.20
C SER A 59 -15.34 6.74 6.52
N LEU A 60 -15.78 5.79 5.68
CA LEU A 60 -17.14 5.81 5.11
C LEU A 60 -18.23 5.80 6.18
N ARG A 61 -18.01 5.14 7.33
CA ARG A 61 -18.96 5.15 8.45
C ARG A 61 -18.88 6.40 9.32
N LEU A 62 -17.72 7.08 9.35
CA LEU A 62 -17.62 8.40 9.98
C LEU A 62 -18.51 9.41 9.27
N ILE A 63 -18.69 9.31 7.95
CA ILE A 63 -19.63 10.16 7.18
C ILE A 63 -21.08 9.97 7.68
N SER A 64 -21.45 8.75 8.11
CA SER A 64 -22.84 8.38 8.39
C SER A 64 -23.28 8.46 9.85
N SER A 65 -22.44 8.90 10.80
CA SER A 65 -22.76 8.82 12.24
C SER A 65 -22.36 10.04 13.06
N ASP A 66 -23.23 10.48 13.97
CA ASP A 66 -23.01 11.60 14.91
C ASP A 66 -22.12 11.14 16.08
N PHE A 67 -20.82 11.37 15.97
CA PHE A 67 -19.80 10.93 16.92
C PHE A 67 -19.23 12.11 17.71
N ASN A 68 -19.39 12.11 19.03
CA ASN A 68 -18.60 12.98 19.92
C ASN A 68 -17.66 12.19 20.85
N ASP A 69 -18.04 11.02 21.35
CA ASP A 69 -17.34 10.40 22.50
C ASP A 69 -16.11 9.52 22.15
N GLY A 70 -15.81 9.31 20.85
CA GLY A 70 -14.67 8.49 20.39
C GLY A 70 -13.67 9.23 19.49
N LEU A 71 -13.88 10.55 19.31
CA LEU A 71 -13.25 11.33 18.25
C LEU A 71 -11.73 11.52 18.49
N LEU A 72 -11.31 11.61 19.76
CA LEU A 72 -9.91 11.83 20.13
C LEU A 72 -9.03 10.60 19.85
N ALA A 73 -9.47 9.39 20.21
CA ALA A 73 -8.71 8.17 19.95
C ALA A 73 -8.56 7.90 18.43
N ILE A 74 -9.64 8.17 17.69
CA ILE A 74 -9.67 8.07 16.23
C ILE A 74 -8.71 9.10 15.62
N ASN A 75 -8.76 10.36 16.07
CA ASN A 75 -7.86 11.42 15.61
C ASN A 75 -6.39 11.10 15.90
N LEU A 76 -6.07 10.58 17.08
CA LEU A 76 -4.70 10.18 17.43
C LEU A 76 -4.21 9.04 16.54
N PHE A 77 -5.02 8.00 16.35
CA PHE A 77 -4.68 6.87 15.48
C PHE A 77 -4.41 7.34 14.05
N TYR A 78 -5.27 8.21 13.51
CA TYR A 78 -5.11 8.75 12.16
C TYR A 78 -3.96 9.73 12.03
N GLY A 79 -3.74 10.60 13.03
CA GLY A 79 -2.61 11.51 13.08
C GLY A 79 -1.29 10.73 13.02
N ILE A 80 -1.18 9.65 13.79
CA ILE A 80 -0.01 8.75 13.76
C ILE A 80 0.11 8.06 12.40
N TYR A 81 -0.97 7.49 11.86
CA TYR A 81 -0.96 6.86 10.54
C TYR A 81 -0.51 7.84 9.45
N PHE A 82 -1.05 9.06 9.44
CA PHE A 82 -0.73 10.09 8.46
C PHE A 82 0.71 10.58 8.62
N ALA A 83 1.21 10.75 9.85
CA ALA A 83 2.60 11.09 10.11
C ALA A 83 3.56 10.01 9.60
N ILE A 84 3.30 8.73 9.89
CA ILE A 84 4.08 7.61 9.37
C ILE A 84 4.04 7.60 7.83
N TYR A 85 2.88 7.85 7.25
CA TYR A 85 2.68 7.91 5.80
C TYR A 85 3.48 9.05 5.14
N LEU A 86 3.47 10.25 5.72
CA LEU A 86 4.27 11.38 5.24
C LEU A 86 5.77 11.12 5.35
N ILE A 87 6.22 10.53 6.45
CA ILE A 87 7.61 10.09 6.61
C ILE A 87 7.95 9.08 5.50
N TYR A 88 7.06 8.11 5.25
CA TYR A 88 7.26 7.09 4.24
C TYR A 88 7.37 7.65 2.81
N LEU A 89 6.54 8.63 2.46
CA LEU A 89 6.59 9.32 1.17
C LEU A 89 7.83 10.22 1.05
N SER A 90 8.15 10.99 2.09
CA SER A 90 9.29 11.91 2.08
C SER A 90 10.60 11.17 1.91
N THR A 91 10.73 10.02 2.57
CA THR A 91 11.92 9.15 2.47
C THR A 91 12.03 8.43 1.12
N TRP A 92 11.00 8.44 0.27
CA TRP A 92 11.06 7.76 -1.04
C TRP A 92 12.09 8.39 -1.98
N LYS A 93 12.18 9.73 -2.02
CA LYS A 93 13.13 10.43 -2.89
C LYS A 93 14.57 10.01 -2.58
N TRP A 94 14.90 9.93 -1.29
CA TRP A 94 16.21 9.46 -0.84
C TRP A 94 16.45 7.99 -1.20
N ARG A 95 15.47 7.10 -0.95
CA ARG A 95 15.57 5.68 -1.36
C ARG A 95 15.80 5.52 -2.87
N ARG A 96 15.18 6.36 -3.70
CA ARG A 96 15.35 6.33 -5.15
C ARG A 96 16.71 6.87 -5.59
N GLN A 97 17.23 7.91 -4.95
CA GLN A 97 18.59 8.41 -5.19
C GLN A 97 19.66 7.35 -4.85
N GLU A 98 19.44 6.59 -3.78
CA GLU A 98 20.32 5.47 -3.42
C GLU A 98 20.30 4.32 -4.43
N ALA A 99 19.24 4.18 -5.24
CA ALA A 99 19.06 3.07 -6.16
C ALA A 99 19.95 3.16 -7.43
N GLY A 100 20.47 4.35 -7.76
CA GLY A 100 21.31 4.57 -8.94
C GLY A 100 20.51 4.75 -10.24
N ILE A 101 21.19 4.60 -11.38
CA ILE A 101 20.57 4.80 -12.71
C ILE A 101 19.61 3.64 -13.03
N THR A 102 18.49 3.96 -13.66
CA THR A 102 17.51 2.97 -14.13
C THR A 102 18.04 2.26 -15.38
N LEU A 103 18.18 0.93 -15.29
CA LEU A 103 18.61 0.06 -16.38
C LEU A 103 17.44 -0.42 -17.23
N LEU A 104 16.32 -0.74 -16.59
CA LEU A 104 15.11 -1.19 -17.26
C LEU A 104 13.88 -0.74 -16.49
N ASP A 105 12.97 -0.08 -17.20
CA ASP A 105 11.63 0.23 -16.69
C ASP A 105 10.64 -0.82 -17.24
N VAL A 106 10.01 -1.55 -16.32
CA VAL A 106 9.06 -2.61 -16.68
C VAL A 106 7.68 -1.99 -16.90
N GLU A 107 7.07 -2.34 -18.03
CA GLU A 107 5.77 -1.77 -18.42
C GLU A 107 4.70 -1.91 -17.34
N GLN A 108 3.81 -0.92 -17.30
CA GLN A 108 2.72 -0.84 -16.34
C GLN A 108 1.75 -2.02 -16.49
N ASN A 109 1.66 -2.83 -15.43
CA ASN A 109 0.68 -3.89 -15.34
C ASN A 109 -0.75 -3.34 -15.16
N LEU A 110 -1.78 -4.12 -15.55
CA LEU A 110 -3.20 -3.80 -15.32
C LEU A 110 -3.54 -3.38 -13.88
N LYS A 111 -2.79 -3.89 -12.89
CA LYS A 111 -2.93 -3.51 -11.48
C LYS A 111 -2.63 -2.04 -11.23
N SER A 112 -1.65 -1.46 -11.92
CA SER A 112 -1.32 -0.03 -11.80
C SER A 112 -2.48 0.82 -12.32
N LYS A 113 -3.06 0.46 -13.47
CA LYS A 113 -4.26 1.14 -14.02
C LYS A 113 -5.44 1.12 -13.05
N ILE A 114 -5.73 -0.02 -12.40
CA ILE A 114 -6.80 -0.10 -11.40
C ILE A 114 -6.54 0.84 -10.22
N PHE A 115 -5.29 0.90 -9.72
CA PHE A 115 -4.95 1.83 -8.64
C PHE A 115 -5.07 3.29 -9.08
N PHE A 116 -4.72 3.61 -10.32
CA PHE A 116 -4.90 4.96 -10.85
C PHE A 116 -6.38 5.39 -10.82
N PHE A 117 -7.29 4.53 -11.31
CA PHE A 117 -8.73 4.82 -11.28
C PHE A 117 -9.29 4.91 -9.86
N LEU A 118 -8.86 4.03 -8.95
CA LEU A 118 -9.23 4.13 -7.53
C LEU A 118 -8.75 5.45 -6.90
N GLY A 119 -7.53 5.88 -7.25
CA GLY A 119 -6.98 7.15 -6.82
C GLY A 119 -7.76 8.37 -7.33
N LEU A 120 -8.15 8.37 -8.61
CA LEU A 120 -9.01 9.41 -9.19
C LEU A 120 -10.37 9.46 -8.51
N PHE A 121 -10.99 8.31 -8.26
CA PHE A 121 -12.24 8.23 -7.52
C PHE A 121 -12.11 8.84 -6.11
N SER A 122 -11.06 8.48 -5.38
CA SER A 122 -10.77 9.07 -4.07
C SER A 122 -10.56 10.59 -4.15
N LEU A 123 -9.95 11.10 -5.22
CA LEU A 123 -9.75 12.53 -5.43
C LEU A 123 -11.08 13.27 -5.62
N VAL A 124 -12.03 12.71 -6.38
CA VAL A 124 -13.38 13.27 -6.51
C VAL A 124 -14.06 13.40 -5.13
N VAL A 125 -13.94 12.37 -4.29
CA VAL A 125 -14.48 12.41 -2.93
C VAL A 125 -13.80 13.50 -2.08
N VAL A 126 -12.48 13.66 -2.19
CA VAL A 126 -11.74 14.76 -1.53
C VAL A 126 -12.29 16.12 -1.94
N VAL A 127 -12.55 16.35 -3.23
CA VAL A 127 -13.11 17.62 -3.72
C VAL A 127 -14.49 17.88 -3.11
N ILE A 128 -15.38 16.88 -3.07
CA ILE A 128 -16.72 17.02 -2.47
C ILE A 128 -16.63 17.40 -0.98
N ILE A 129 -15.75 16.72 -0.23
CA ILE A 129 -15.52 17.01 1.20
C ILE A 129 -14.95 18.41 1.38
N SER A 130 -14.00 18.81 0.53
CA SER A 130 -13.33 20.12 0.59
C SER A 130 -14.30 21.26 0.35
N VAL A 131 -15.19 21.13 -0.66
CA VAL A 131 -16.23 22.13 -0.93
C VAL A 131 -17.18 22.27 0.27
N SER A 132 -17.60 21.13 0.85
CA SER A 132 -18.48 21.13 2.03
C SER A 132 -17.80 21.80 3.23
N PHE A 133 -16.50 21.56 3.44
CA PHE A 133 -15.72 22.15 4.51
C PHE A 133 -15.55 23.67 4.33
N ILE A 134 -15.21 24.13 3.12
CA ILE A 134 -15.06 25.56 2.80
C ILE A 134 -16.39 26.30 3.00
N GLN A 135 -17.50 25.73 2.53
CA GLN A 135 -18.83 26.32 2.71
C GLN A 135 -19.17 26.50 4.20
N GLN A 136 -18.80 25.55 5.05
CA GLN A 136 -19.08 25.64 6.49
C GLN A 136 -18.22 26.67 7.21
N ILE A 137 -16.92 26.75 6.89
CA ILE A 137 -16.05 27.82 7.40
C ILE A 137 -16.58 29.20 7.00
N SER A 138 -17.11 29.33 5.78
CA SER A 138 -17.62 30.62 5.30
C SER A 138 -18.92 31.08 5.97
N VAL A 139 -19.72 30.15 6.51
CA VAL A 139 -21.05 30.44 7.09
C VAL A 139 -21.02 30.50 8.62
N ASN A 140 -20.19 29.70 9.29
CA ASN A 140 -20.12 29.62 10.75
C ASN A 140 -18.69 29.90 11.26
N PHE A 141 -18.33 31.17 11.43
CA PHE A 141 -17.04 31.56 12.03
C PHE A 141 -17.02 31.50 13.56
N SER A 142 -18.13 31.11 14.19
CA SER A 142 -18.28 31.08 15.64
C SER A 142 -18.64 29.68 16.11
N ILE A 143 -17.82 29.17 17.03
CA ILE A 143 -17.92 27.91 17.77
C ILE A 143 -17.04 26.80 17.16
N TYR A 144 -15.86 26.64 17.75
CA TYR A 144 -15.01 25.45 17.72
C TYR A 144 -15.85 24.21 18.10
N ASN A 145 -16.56 23.64 17.13
CA ASN A 145 -17.40 22.47 17.32
C ASN A 145 -16.62 21.22 16.92
N SER A 146 -16.87 20.12 17.62
CA SER A 146 -16.37 18.78 17.30
C SER A 146 -16.60 18.36 15.84
N PHE A 147 -17.59 18.97 15.19
CA PHE A 147 -17.93 18.77 13.78
C PHE A 147 -16.84 19.23 12.80
N GLU A 148 -16.13 20.33 13.07
CA GLU A 148 -15.05 20.83 12.19
C GLU A 148 -13.86 19.87 12.21
N SER A 149 -13.49 19.40 13.40
CA SER A 149 -12.41 18.42 13.56
C SER A 149 -12.71 17.09 12.85
N LYS A 150 -13.99 16.70 12.75
CA LYS A 150 -14.44 15.51 12.03
C LYS A 150 -14.26 15.66 10.52
N GLN A 151 -14.61 16.80 9.93
CA GLN A 151 -14.46 17.03 8.49
C GLN A 151 -13.00 17.16 8.07
N LEU A 152 -12.19 17.85 8.87
CA LEU A 152 -10.75 17.96 8.63
C LEU A 152 -10.08 16.59 8.67
N LEU A 153 -10.45 15.75 9.66
CA LEU A 153 -9.99 14.36 9.72
C LEU A 153 -10.38 13.58 8.46
N LEU A 154 -11.65 13.68 8.05
CA LEU A 154 -12.15 12.99 6.86
C LEU A 154 -11.36 13.40 5.62
N LEU A 155 -11.11 14.71 5.46
CA LEU A 155 -10.33 15.26 4.37
C LEU A 155 -8.88 14.73 4.36
N LEU A 156 -8.21 14.71 5.51
CA LEU A 156 -6.85 14.14 5.63
C LEU A 156 -6.82 12.65 5.26
N ILE A 157 -7.80 11.87 5.70
CA ILE A 157 -7.89 10.44 5.38
C ILE A 157 -8.04 10.25 3.88
N TRP A 158 -9.05 10.88 3.28
CA TRP A 158 -9.33 10.72 1.85
C TRP A 158 -8.21 11.25 0.97
N CYS A 159 -7.55 12.33 1.39
CA CYS A 159 -6.36 12.84 0.72
C CYS A 159 -5.20 11.84 0.78
N SER A 160 -4.91 11.27 1.95
CA SER A 160 -3.85 10.25 2.09
C SER A 160 -4.11 9.02 1.22
N ILE A 161 -5.36 8.58 1.12
CA ILE A 161 -5.76 7.44 0.28
C ILE A 161 -5.59 7.78 -1.20
N ALA A 162 -6.07 8.94 -1.64
CA ALA A 162 -5.93 9.38 -3.02
C ALA A 162 -4.45 9.46 -3.43
N VAL A 163 -3.62 10.11 -2.60
CA VAL A 163 -2.17 10.20 -2.84
C VAL A 163 -1.55 8.81 -2.88
N THR A 164 -1.92 7.89 -1.97
CA THR A 164 -1.38 6.53 -1.96
C THR A 164 -1.68 5.79 -3.26
N PHE A 165 -2.94 5.81 -3.71
CA PHE A 165 -3.33 5.08 -4.90
C PHE A 165 -2.75 5.67 -6.18
N ILE A 166 -2.77 7.00 -6.30
CA ILE A 166 -2.19 7.70 -7.46
C ILE A 166 -0.68 7.44 -7.51
N THR A 167 0.04 7.69 -6.42
CA THR A 167 1.50 7.55 -6.42
C THR A 167 1.94 6.07 -6.58
N SER A 168 1.20 5.11 -6.02
CA SER A 168 1.44 3.67 -6.26
C SER A 168 1.08 3.21 -7.67
N SER A 169 0.22 3.93 -8.40
CA SER A 169 -0.07 3.62 -9.79
C SER A 169 1.10 4.00 -10.70
N PHE A 170 1.78 5.10 -10.41
CA PHE A 170 2.94 5.57 -11.18
C PHE A 170 4.23 4.84 -10.84
N ASN A 171 4.31 4.16 -9.69
CA ASN A 171 5.48 3.37 -9.33
C ASN A 171 5.51 2.06 -10.15
N THR A 172 6.17 2.11 -11.29
CA THR A 172 6.52 0.95 -12.11
C THR A 172 7.60 0.11 -11.42
N LEU A 173 7.82 -1.08 -11.96
CA LEU A 173 8.92 -1.93 -11.52
C LEU A 173 10.15 -1.48 -12.29
N GLU A 174 11.12 -0.91 -11.58
CA GLU A 174 12.37 -0.42 -12.15
C GLU A 174 13.51 -1.33 -11.69
N PHE A 175 14.33 -1.78 -12.63
CA PHE A 175 15.63 -2.37 -12.36
C PHE A 175 16.69 -1.28 -12.44
N THR A 176 17.49 -1.15 -11.40
CA THR A 176 18.51 -0.11 -11.27
C THR A 176 19.88 -0.73 -11.05
N GLU A 177 20.94 0.06 -11.17
CA GLU A 177 22.32 -0.41 -10.97
C GLU A 177 22.57 -1.05 -9.61
N LYS A 178 21.88 -0.59 -8.56
CA LYS A 178 22.09 -1.07 -7.19
C LYS A 178 21.00 -2.01 -6.70
N GLY A 179 19.91 -2.20 -7.45
CA GLY A 179 18.84 -3.09 -7.05
C GLY A 179 17.57 -3.05 -7.87
N ILE A 180 16.48 -3.43 -7.21
CA ILE A 180 15.13 -3.46 -7.77
C ILE A 180 14.26 -2.48 -6.99
N CYS A 181 13.65 -1.54 -7.70
CA CYS A 181 12.69 -0.57 -7.19
C CYS A 181 11.27 -0.98 -7.59
N TYR A 182 10.37 -1.13 -6.62
CA TYR A 182 8.96 -1.41 -6.91
C TYR A 182 8.05 -0.89 -5.80
N ARG A 183 7.07 -0.06 -6.15
CA ARG A 183 6.01 0.43 -5.25
C ARG A 183 6.53 0.90 -3.89
N PHE A 184 7.45 1.86 -3.92
CA PHE A 184 8.06 2.47 -2.74
C PHE A 184 9.03 1.58 -1.95
N PHE A 185 9.28 0.35 -2.42
CA PHE A 185 10.30 -0.52 -1.86
C PHE A 185 11.52 -0.60 -2.78
N PHE A 186 12.69 -0.74 -2.16
CA PHE A 186 13.96 -0.93 -2.82
C PHE A 186 14.66 -2.16 -2.25
N ILE A 187 15.09 -3.08 -3.11
CA ILE A 187 15.89 -4.25 -2.74
C ILE A 187 17.26 -4.12 -3.39
N LYS A 188 18.32 -4.09 -2.59
CA LYS A 188 19.69 -4.12 -3.10
C LYS A 188 20.03 -5.47 -3.72
N TRP A 189 20.84 -5.48 -4.77
CA TRP A 189 21.31 -6.72 -5.42
C TRP A 189 21.95 -7.71 -4.44
N GLU A 190 22.77 -7.22 -3.53
CA GLU A 190 23.45 -8.00 -2.47
C GLU A 190 22.49 -8.80 -1.59
N LYS A 191 21.24 -8.35 -1.46
CA LYS A 191 20.24 -9.04 -0.66
C LYS A 191 19.57 -10.17 -1.41
N ILE A 192 19.74 -10.26 -2.72
CA ILE A 192 19.10 -11.28 -3.56
C ILE A 192 19.99 -12.51 -3.59
N LYS A 193 19.47 -13.62 -3.07
CA LYS A 193 20.15 -14.92 -3.04
C LYS A 193 19.96 -15.69 -4.33
N SER A 194 18.74 -15.70 -4.87
CA SER A 194 18.45 -16.42 -6.11
C SER A 194 17.18 -15.90 -6.74
N TYR A 195 16.93 -16.31 -7.98
CA TYR A 195 15.69 -15.97 -8.68
C TYR A 195 15.22 -17.17 -9.51
N ALA A 196 13.92 -17.27 -9.72
CA ALA A 196 13.29 -18.33 -10.49
C ALA A 196 12.03 -17.81 -11.20
N TRP A 197 11.78 -18.32 -12.40
CA TRP A 197 10.52 -18.07 -13.11
C TRP A 197 9.49 -19.12 -12.74
N ILE A 198 8.26 -18.67 -12.48
CA ILE A 198 7.17 -19.60 -12.15
C ILE A 198 6.66 -20.24 -13.44
N LYS A 199 6.88 -21.55 -13.60
CA LYS A 199 6.54 -22.33 -14.80
C LYS A 199 5.06 -22.21 -15.22
N THR A 200 4.14 -22.08 -14.26
CA THR A 200 2.69 -22.00 -14.53
C THR A 200 2.24 -20.62 -15.03
N ARG A 201 3.04 -19.57 -14.84
CA ARG A 201 2.77 -18.21 -15.29
C ARG A 201 4.08 -17.55 -15.72
N ASN A 202 4.43 -17.70 -16.99
CA ASN A 202 5.66 -17.16 -17.62
C ASN A 202 5.88 -15.65 -17.47
N SER A 203 4.93 -14.91 -16.90
CA SER A 203 5.01 -13.49 -16.59
C SER A 203 5.32 -13.19 -15.11
N ARG A 204 5.72 -14.18 -14.31
CA ARG A 204 6.02 -13.99 -12.89
C ARG A 204 7.42 -14.45 -12.53
N LEU A 205 8.20 -13.50 -12.03
CA LEU A 205 9.51 -13.73 -11.46
C LEU A 205 9.39 -13.83 -9.94
N MET A 206 10.03 -14.86 -9.40
CA MET A 206 10.20 -15.09 -7.98
C MET A 206 11.66 -14.78 -7.61
N ILE A 207 11.87 -13.92 -6.63
CA ILE A 207 13.19 -13.50 -6.16
C ILE A 207 13.31 -13.92 -4.70
N TYR A 208 14.36 -14.67 -4.37
CA TYR A 208 14.68 -15.06 -3.01
C TYR A 208 15.68 -14.09 -2.42
N CYS A 209 15.40 -13.56 -1.24
CA CYS A 209 16.24 -12.59 -0.55
C CYS A 209 16.76 -13.14 0.79
N HIS A 210 17.97 -12.72 1.18
CA HIS A 210 18.49 -12.92 2.52
C HIS A 210 17.62 -12.15 3.53
N PRO A 211 17.12 -12.80 4.60
CA PRO A 211 16.34 -12.11 5.61
C PRO A 211 17.25 -11.21 6.46
N ASN A 212 16.90 -9.94 6.61
CA ASN A 212 17.54 -9.06 7.60
C ASN A 212 16.89 -9.17 9.00
N PHE A 213 15.65 -9.70 9.09
CA PHE A 213 14.87 -9.88 10.31
C PHE A 213 13.91 -11.07 10.15
N PHE A 214 13.52 -11.70 11.25
CA PHE A 214 12.63 -12.89 11.26
C PHE A 214 11.26 -12.66 10.59
N LEU A 215 10.80 -11.40 10.52
CA LEU A 215 9.52 -11.01 9.91
C LEU A 215 9.65 -10.43 8.49
N ILE A 216 10.86 -10.31 7.93
CA ILE A 216 11.10 -9.67 6.63
C ILE A 216 11.24 -10.71 5.51
N ASN A 217 10.44 -10.49 4.46
CA ASN A 217 10.26 -11.28 3.24
C ASN A 217 11.52 -11.96 2.70
N ARG A 218 11.54 -13.31 2.74
CA ARG A 218 12.52 -14.12 2.01
C ARG A 218 12.22 -14.25 0.52
N ILE A 219 11.02 -13.88 0.07
CA ILE A 219 10.54 -14.14 -1.28
C ILE A 219 9.78 -12.93 -1.82
N TRP A 220 10.06 -12.56 -3.07
CA TRP A 220 9.43 -11.47 -3.79
C TRP A 220 8.86 -11.94 -5.11
N TYR A 221 7.61 -11.56 -5.37
CA TYR A 221 6.94 -11.84 -6.63
C TYR A 221 6.76 -10.58 -7.43
N LEU A 222 7.33 -10.60 -8.63
CA LEU A 222 7.27 -9.52 -9.60
C LEU A 222 6.49 -10.00 -10.82
N SER A 223 5.61 -9.14 -11.33
CA SER A 223 4.84 -9.40 -12.55
C SER A 223 5.54 -8.66 -13.68
N ILE A 224 6.10 -9.41 -14.62
CA ILE A 224 6.92 -8.89 -15.71
C ILE A 224 6.29 -9.38 -17.01
N PRO A 225 6.03 -8.49 -17.99
CA PRO A 225 5.57 -8.88 -19.31
C PRO A 225 6.53 -9.89 -19.96
N VAL A 226 5.98 -10.86 -20.68
CA VAL A 226 6.79 -11.91 -21.34
C VAL A 226 7.77 -11.30 -22.35
N THR A 227 7.41 -10.18 -22.97
CA THR A 227 8.25 -9.42 -23.91
C THR A 227 9.57 -8.94 -23.29
N GLN A 228 9.56 -8.61 -21.99
CA GLN A 228 10.73 -8.08 -21.27
C GLN A 228 11.48 -9.17 -20.49
N LYS A 229 11.06 -10.44 -20.59
CA LYS A 229 11.64 -11.55 -19.83
C LYS A 229 13.14 -11.73 -20.09
N ASN A 230 13.57 -11.62 -21.35
CA ASN A 230 14.97 -11.82 -21.73
C ASN A 230 15.85 -10.71 -21.16
N ALA A 231 15.47 -9.44 -21.35
CA ALA A 231 16.19 -8.30 -20.78
C ALA A 231 16.33 -8.39 -19.26
N VAL A 232 15.27 -8.83 -18.56
CA VAL A 232 15.33 -9.04 -17.11
C VAL A 232 16.28 -10.17 -16.73
N ASN A 233 16.30 -11.26 -17.49
CA ASN A 233 17.25 -12.35 -17.27
C ASN A 233 18.69 -11.89 -17.44
N ASP A 234 18.98 -11.08 -18.45
CA ASP A 234 20.33 -10.59 -18.71
C ASP A 234 20.81 -9.72 -17.55
N ILE A 235 19.97 -8.81 -17.04
CA ILE A 235 20.27 -7.99 -15.85
C ILE A 235 20.49 -8.87 -14.62
N LEU A 236 19.58 -9.84 -14.35
CA LEU A 236 19.73 -10.71 -13.19
C LEU A 236 20.98 -11.60 -13.27
N ALA A 237 21.31 -12.09 -14.46
CA ALA A 237 22.52 -12.86 -14.69
C ALA A 237 23.78 -12.01 -14.44
N GLN A 238 23.78 -10.74 -14.87
CA GLN A 238 24.89 -9.83 -14.68
C GLN A 238 25.10 -9.42 -13.22
N TYR A 239 24.03 -9.14 -12.47
CA TYR A 239 24.14 -8.56 -11.12
C TYR A 239 24.01 -9.58 -9.99
N VAL A 240 23.30 -10.70 -10.17
CA VAL A 240 23.03 -11.67 -9.09
C VAL A 240 24.00 -12.86 -9.13
N LEU A 241 24.31 -13.42 -10.30
CA LEU A 241 25.18 -14.60 -10.39
C LEU A 241 26.63 -14.34 -9.89
N PRO A 242 27.28 -13.20 -10.20
CA PRO A 242 28.64 -12.96 -9.72
C PRO A 242 28.73 -12.76 -8.20
N LEU A 243 27.64 -12.30 -7.57
CA LEU A 243 27.59 -12.13 -6.11
C LEU A 243 27.49 -13.47 -5.39
N ASN A 244 26.76 -14.43 -5.96
CA ASN A 244 26.65 -15.78 -5.40
C ASN A 244 27.96 -16.58 -5.47
N ASN A 245 28.85 -16.28 -6.43
CA ASN A 245 30.14 -16.96 -6.55
C ASN A 245 31.24 -16.37 -5.64
N LYS A 246 30.94 -15.29 -4.91
CA LYS A 246 31.86 -14.63 -3.97
C LYS A 246 31.55 -14.93 -2.50
N CYS A 247 30.51 -15.72 -2.23
CA CYS A 247 30.18 -16.26 -0.91
C CYS A 247 30.53 -17.75 -0.87
#